data_AF-A0A358APE5-F1
#
_entry.id   AF-A0A358APE5-F1
#
_cell.length_a   1.000
_cell.length_b   1.000
_cell.length_c   1.000
_cell.angle_alpha   90.00
_cell.angle_beta   90.00
_cell.angle_gamma   90.00
#
_symmetry.space_group_name_H-M   'P 1'
#
loop_
_entity.id
_entity.type
_entity.pdbx_description
1 polymer ?
#
loop_
_entity_poly.entity_id
_entity_poly.type
_entity_poly.pdbx_seq_one_letter_code
_entity_poly.pdbx_strand_id
1 'polypeptide(L)'
;IQTDAAINPGNSGGPLLNTNGEVIGINTMKTSIAGYSQYGGMVSAEGLGFAIPINDAKTAAEEIIQYGEVVSGPEKANGEDAATGQAAEIRAGIGFSYEPVTAEDAQNWNAPQGIIVRYILQGSPAEEQGLMVSDIITELDGVDLTGGAEAPSFANKQVGDVVTAKVWREGQEIEMSFTLVDVAAIESAIEQQRDFQLPDGFELPEGFELP
;
A
#
# COMPACT_ATOMS: atom_id res chain seq x y z
N ILE A 1 12.89 16.03 -6.06
CA ILE A 1 13.93 16.63 -6.93
C ILE A 1 14.11 15.72 -8.14
N GLN A 2 14.04 16.27 -9.35
CA GLN A 2 14.41 15.57 -10.57
C GLN A 2 15.85 15.96 -10.93
N THR A 3 16.67 14.99 -11.32
CA THR A 3 18.08 15.19 -11.65
C THR A 3 18.50 14.29 -12.81
N ASP A 4 19.50 14.72 -13.55
CA ASP A 4 20.22 13.95 -14.57
C ASP A 4 21.45 13.22 -14.01
N ALA A 5 21.69 13.33 -12.69
CA ALA A 5 22.67 12.52 -12.00
C ALA A 5 22.28 11.04 -12.11
N ALA A 6 23.27 10.18 -12.40
CA ALA A 6 23.04 8.75 -12.54
C ALA A 6 22.59 8.14 -11.19
N ILE A 7 21.32 7.74 -11.09
CA ILE A 7 20.77 7.00 -9.95
C ILE A 7 20.63 5.54 -10.34
N ASN A 8 21.33 4.65 -9.64
CA ASN A 8 21.41 3.22 -9.92
C ASN A 8 21.27 2.42 -8.60
N PRO A 9 20.92 1.12 -8.68
CA PRO A 9 21.07 0.23 -7.53
C PRO A 9 22.45 0.38 -6.89
N GLY A 10 22.49 0.78 -5.62
CA GLY A 10 23.72 1.01 -4.85
C GLY A 10 23.98 2.46 -4.44
N ASN A 11 23.38 3.47 -5.08
CA ASN A 11 23.41 4.86 -4.58
C ASN A 11 22.06 5.38 -4.08
N SER A 12 21.01 4.56 -4.20
CA SER A 12 19.71 4.75 -3.52
C SER A 12 19.90 4.85 -2.02
N GLY A 13 19.16 5.74 -1.37
CA GLY A 13 19.29 6.05 0.05
C GLY A 13 20.52 6.91 0.40
N GLY A 14 21.45 7.10 -0.55
CA GLY A 14 22.59 8.01 -0.40
C GLY A 14 22.22 9.48 -0.63
N PRO A 15 23.10 10.42 -0.24
CA PRO A 15 22.84 11.85 -0.38
C PRO A 15 23.00 12.33 -1.84
N LEU A 16 22.14 13.26 -2.23
CA LEU A 16 22.33 14.15 -3.37
C LEU A 16 22.94 15.46 -2.86
N LEU A 17 24.09 15.85 -3.41
CA LEU A 17 24.84 17.02 -2.95
C LEU A 17 24.81 18.16 -3.98
N ASN A 18 24.81 19.41 -3.53
CA ASN A 18 25.12 20.55 -4.38
C ASN A 18 26.65 20.75 -4.53
N THR A 19 27.07 21.74 -5.33
CA THR A 19 28.49 22.03 -5.59
C THR A 19 29.28 22.47 -4.36
N ASN A 20 28.61 22.86 -3.27
CA ASN A 20 29.24 23.22 -2.00
C ASN A 20 29.37 22.02 -1.05
N GLY A 21 28.89 20.83 -1.44
CA GLY A 21 28.89 19.63 -0.61
C GLY A 21 27.72 19.56 0.38
N GLU A 22 26.71 20.41 0.22
CA GLU A 22 25.52 20.40 1.07
C GLU A 22 24.51 19.37 0.55
N VAL A 23 23.90 18.61 1.46
CA VAL A 23 22.86 17.64 1.10
C VAL A 23 21.59 18.38 0.71
N ILE A 24 21.13 18.19 -0.52
CA ILE A 24 19.89 18.77 -1.05
C ILE A 24 18.77 17.74 -1.20
N GLY A 25 19.09 16.45 -1.19
CA GLY A 25 18.09 15.39 -1.18
C GLY A 25 18.66 14.01 -0.88
N ILE A 26 17.78 13.02 -0.83
CA ILE A 26 18.10 11.60 -0.68
C ILE A 26 17.72 10.88 -1.97
N ASN A 27 18.68 10.23 -2.62
CA ASN A 27 18.46 9.55 -3.89
C ASN A 27 17.43 8.44 -3.72
N THR A 28 16.44 8.38 -4.61
CA THR A 28 15.45 7.31 -4.63
C THR A 28 15.55 6.55 -5.93
N MET A 29 15.68 5.22 -5.82
CA MET A 29 15.43 4.36 -6.96
C MET A 29 13.94 4.42 -7.31
N LYS A 30 13.66 4.88 -8.52
CA LYS A 30 12.36 4.64 -9.16
C LYS A 30 12.54 3.43 -10.08
N THR A 31 11.55 2.52 -10.12
CA THR A 31 11.46 1.57 -11.24
C THR A 31 11.34 2.39 -12.53
N SER A 32 12.26 2.17 -13.47
CA SER A 32 12.38 2.94 -14.71
C SER A 32 11.24 2.59 -15.67
N ILE A 33 9.98 2.77 -15.29
CA ILE A 33 8.83 2.58 -16.18
C ILE A 33 8.23 3.97 -16.40
N ALA A 34 8.54 4.56 -17.56
CA ALA A 34 7.89 5.78 -18.05
C ALA A 34 6.52 5.48 -18.69
N GLY A 35 6.29 4.21 -19.06
CA GLY A 35 5.06 3.72 -19.67
C GLY A 35 5.28 2.38 -20.39
N TYR A 36 4.28 1.96 -21.17
CA TYR A 36 4.36 0.84 -22.09
C TYR A 36 4.27 1.35 -23.52
N SER A 37 5.05 0.78 -24.44
CA SER A 37 4.93 1.08 -25.86
C SER A 37 3.60 0.56 -26.38
N GLN A 38 3.17 1.06 -27.54
CA GLN A 38 1.99 0.58 -28.28
C GLN A 38 2.02 -0.94 -28.61
N TYR A 39 3.11 -1.64 -28.30
CA TYR A 39 3.30 -3.08 -28.47
C TYR A 39 3.55 -3.81 -27.12
N GLY A 40 3.30 -3.17 -25.98
CA GLY A 40 3.46 -3.76 -24.64
C GLY A 40 4.90 -3.86 -24.15
N GLY A 41 5.86 -3.25 -24.83
CA GLY A 41 7.25 -3.18 -24.37
C GLY A 41 7.43 -2.11 -23.29
N MET A 42 8.14 -2.43 -22.21
CA MET A 42 8.42 -1.46 -21.14
C MET A 42 9.25 -0.29 -21.70
N VAL A 43 8.77 0.94 -21.52
CA VAL A 43 9.51 2.15 -21.91
C VAL A 43 10.30 2.62 -20.69
N SER A 44 11.62 2.58 -20.78
CA SER A 44 12.50 3.00 -19.70
C SER A 44 12.56 4.52 -19.58
N ALA A 45 12.47 5.03 -18.36
CA ALA A 45 12.76 6.44 -18.02
C ALA A 45 14.28 6.67 -17.94
N GLU A 46 15.03 6.25 -18.97
CA GLU A 46 16.49 6.35 -18.99
C GLU A 46 16.96 7.81 -18.84
N GLY A 47 17.87 8.05 -17.89
CA GLY A 47 18.41 9.39 -17.61
C GLY A 47 17.61 10.26 -16.64
N LEU A 48 16.53 9.74 -16.04
CA LEU A 48 15.75 10.46 -15.02
C LEU A 48 16.01 9.91 -13.61
N GLY A 49 16.82 10.64 -12.84
CA GLY A 49 17.01 10.41 -11.41
C GLY A 49 16.01 11.19 -10.58
N PHE A 50 15.58 10.60 -9.47
CA PHE A 50 14.75 11.26 -8.48
C PHE A 50 15.41 11.24 -7.11
N ALA A 51 15.19 12.29 -6.33
CA ALA A 51 15.59 12.38 -4.94
C ALA A 51 14.50 13.05 -4.10
N ILE A 52 14.28 12.56 -2.87
CA ILE A 52 13.42 13.22 -1.88
C ILE A 52 14.14 14.50 -1.41
N PRO A 53 13.50 15.68 -1.45
CA PRO A 53 14.10 16.90 -0.93
C PRO A 53 14.57 16.75 0.53
N ILE A 54 15.72 17.33 0.87
CA ILE A 54 16.32 17.13 2.20
C ILE A 54 15.43 17.62 3.35
N ASN A 55 14.61 18.66 3.13
CA ASN A 55 13.70 19.15 4.18
C ASN A 55 12.56 18.17 4.45
N ASP A 56 12.05 17.52 3.41
CA ASP A 56 11.01 16.49 3.53
C ASP A 56 11.59 15.26 4.23
N ALA A 57 12.80 14.84 3.85
CA ALA A 57 13.50 13.74 4.49
C ALA A 57 13.83 14.02 5.97
N LYS A 58 14.17 15.27 6.33
CA LYS A 58 14.36 15.68 7.73
C LYS A 58 13.08 15.60 8.53
N THR A 59 11.97 16.08 7.96
CA THR A 59 10.66 16.04 8.62
C THR A 59 10.25 14.59 8.87
N ALA A 60 10.38 13.73 7.85
CA ALA A 60 10.10 12.30 7.98
C ALA A 60 11.02 11.61 8.99
N ALA A 61 12.31 11.95 9.02
CA ALA A 61 13.25 11.40 10.00
C ALA A 61 12.90 11.82 11.43
N GLU A 62 12.53 13.08 11.65
CA GLU A 62 12.07 13.58 12.94
C GLU A 62 10.79 12.86 13.40
N GLU A 63 9.85 12.66 12.49
CA GLU A 63 8.61 11.91 12.76
C GLU A 63 8.90 10.44 13.10
N ILE A 64 9.77 9.75 12.35
CA ILE A 64 10.17 8.37 12.66
C ILE A 64 10.90 8.28 14.00
N ILE A 65 11.83 9.20 14.29
CA ILE A 65 12.55 9.23 15.57
C ILE A 65 11.58 9.44 16.74
N GLN A 66 10.57 10.28 16.54
CA GLN A 66 9.64 10.68 17.59
C GLN A 66 8.50 9.67 17.80
N TYR A 67 7.97 9.11 16.71
CA TYR A 67 6.73 8.34 16.69
C TYR A 67 6.90 6.90 16.19
N GLY A 68 8.05 6.55 15.61
CA GLY A 68 8.29 5.23 14.99
C GLY A 68 7.93 5.16 13.51
N GLU A 69 7.16 6.13 13.00
CA GLU A 69 6.69 6.18 11.60
C GLU A 69 6.55 7.61 11.07
N VAL A 70 6.32 7.76 9.76
CA VAL A 70 6.06 9.06 9.11
C VAL A 70 4.57 9.36 9.18
N VAL A 71 4.18 10.47 9.81
CA VAL A 71 2.76 10.85 9.98
C VAL A 71 2.40 11.90 8.92
N SER A 72 1.89 11.46 7.77
CA SER A 72 1.54 12.35 6.66
C SER A 72 0.03 12.53 6.48
N GLY A 73 -0.53 13.68 6.90
CA GLY A 73 -1.94 14.00 6.64
C GLY A 73 -2.49 15.23 7.41
N PRO A 74 -3.76 15.62 7.19
CA PRO A 74 -4.47 16.65 7.98
C PRO A 74 -4.65 16.27 9.47
N GLU A 75 -4.17 15.10 9.88
CA GLU A 75 -4.07 14.57 11.25
C GLU A 75 -3.32 15.47 12.24
N LYS A 76 -2.61 16.52 11.77
CA LYS A 76 -1.94 17.50 12.63
C LYS A 76 -2.88 18.46 13.40
N ALA A 77 -4.21 18.27 13.37
CA ALA A 77 -5.16 19.20 13.99
C ALA A 77 -5.63 18.84 15.40
N ASN A 78 -5.63 17.57 15.81
CA ASN A 78 -6.29 17.16 17.05
C ASN A 78 -5.34 16.30 17.87
N GLY A 79 -4.40 16.95 18.54
CA GLY A 79 -3.37 16.26 19.31
C GLY A 79 -3.96 15.35 20.37
N GLU A 80 -3.81 14.05 20.21
CA GLU A 80 -3.91 13.06 21.28
C GLU A 80 -2.83 11.99 21.08
N ASP A 81 -1.96 11.93 22.09
CA ASP A 81 -0.99 10.91 22.48
C ASP A 81 0.21 10.53 21.57
N ALA A 82 1.20 11.43 21.57
CA ALA A 82 2.56 11.21 21.11
C ALA A 82 3.43 10.29 22.01
N ALA A 83 2.90 9.70 23.09
CA ALA A 83 3.70 8.92 24.04
C ALA A 83 3.63 7.39 23.83
N THR A 84 2.71 6.89 22.99
CA THR A 84 2.54 5.45 22.73
C THR A 84 2.97 4.98 21.34
N GLY A 85 3.29 5.89 20.41
CA GLY A 85 3.78 5.52 19.07
C GLY A 85 2.81 4.66 18.26
N GLN A 86 1.51 4.70 18.59
CA GLN A 86 0.43 4.07 17.83
C GLN A 86 -0.81 4.94 17.96
N ALA A 87 -0.95 5.90 17.05
CA ALA A 87 -2.27 6.19 16.53
C ALA A 87 -2.35 5.47 15.19
N ALA A 88 -2.49 4.14 15.23
CA ALA A 88 -3.00 3.43 14.07
C ALA A 88 -4.36 4.07 13.80
N GLU A 89 -4.44 4.93 12.79
CA GLU A 89 -5.72 5.43 12.32
C GLU A 89 -6.58 4.19 12.09
N ILE A 90 -7.71 4.07 12.80
CA ILE A 90 -8.63 2.96 12.60
C ILE A 90 -9.07 3.03 11.14
N ARG A 91 -8.52 2.13 10.32
CA ARG A 91 -8.86 2.05 8.90
C ARG A 91 -9.88 0.95 8.75
N ALA A 92 -11.14 1.31 8.91
CA ALA A 92 -12.23 0.39 8.62
C ALA A 92 -12.10 -0.10 7.17
N GLY A 93 -11.86 -1.39 6.98
CA GLY A 93 -11.52 -1.94 5.68
C GLY A 93 -11.77 -3.44 5.57
N ILE A 94 -11.68 -3.92 4.33
CA ILE A 94 -11.91 -5.33 3.96
C ILE A 94 -10.59 -6.11 3.84
N GLY A 95 -9.49 -5.42 3.47
CA GLY A 95 -8.15 -6.02 3.38
C GLY A 95 -7.80 -6.61 2.00
N PHE A 96 -8.02 -5.86 0.93
CA PHE A 96 -7.53 -6.23 -0.42
C PHE A 96 -7.03 -4.99 -1.17
N SER A 97 -6.17 -5.20 -2.17
CA SER A 97 -5.82 -4.17 -3.15
C SER A 97 -6.45 -4.49 -4.50
N TYR A 98 -6.66 -3.45 -5.30
CA TYR A 98 -7.32 -3.59 -6.59
C TYR A 98 -6.76 -2.65 -7.65
N GLU A 99 -7.11 -2.94 -8.89
CA GLU A 99 -6.97 -2.04 -10.02
C GLU A 99 -8.29 -1.95 -10.79
N PRO A 100 -8.64 -0.79 -11.40
CA PRO A 100 -9.80 -0.72 -12.28
C PRO A 100 -9.63 -1.61 -13.52
N VAL A 101 -10.69 -2.30 -13.92
CA VAL A 101 -10.75 -3.03 -15.19
C VAL A 101 -11.15 -2.07 -16.30
N THR A 102 -10.25 -1.82 -17.24
CA THR A 102 -10.53 -0.94 -18.38
C THR A 102 -11.56 -1.59 -19.32
N ALA A 103 -12.23 -0.78 -20.14
CA ALA A 103 -13.18 -1.31 -21.13
C ALA A 103 -12.50 -2.26 -22.15
N GLU A 104 -11.23 -1.98 -22.47
CA GLU A 104 -10.42 -2.82 -23.34
C GLU A 104 -10.11 -4.17 -22.68
N ASP A 105 -9.69 -4.17 -21.41
CA ASP A 105 -9.42 -5.39 -20.65
C ASP A 105 -10.67 -6.25 -20.49
N ALA A 106 -11.81 -5.64 -20.12
CA ALA A 106 -13.08 -6.34 -20.01
C ALA A 106 -13.47 -7.04 -21.33
N GLN A 107 -13.28 -6.36 -22.46
CA GLN A 107 -13.53 -6.94 -23.78
C GLN A 107 -12.56 -8.09 -24.10
N ASN A 108 -11.27 -7.92 -23.81
CA ASN A 108 -10.23 -8.91 -24.07
C ASN A 108 -10.39 -10.17 -23.21
N TRP A 109 -10.84 -10.02 -21.97
CA TRP A 109 -11.01 -11.12 -21.02
C TRP A 109 -12.41 -11.76 -21.08
N ASN A 110 -13.33 -11.18 -21.87
CA ASN A 110 -14.74 -11.55 -21.88
C ASN A 110 -15.31 -11.56 -20.45
N ALA A 111 -15.02 -10.49 -19.72
CA ALA A 111 -15.34 -10.29 -18.30
C ALA A 111 -16.04 -8.94 -18.11
N PRO A 112 -16.79 -8.72 -17.02
CA PRO A 112 -17.37 -7.42 -16.75
C PRO A 112 -16.30 -6.39 -16.40
N GLN A 113 -16.63 -5.11 -16.57
CA GLN A 113 -15.88 -4.02 -15.95
C GLN A 113 -16.15 -3.98 -14.44
N GLY A 114 -15.21 -3.41 -13.68
CA GLY A 114 -15.25 -3.35 -12.23
C GLY A 114 -13.86 -3.05 -11.69
N ILE A 115 -13.56 -3.55 -10.49
CA ILE A 115 -12.20 -3.55 -9.94
C ILE A 115 -11.70 -4.98 -9.81
N ILE A 116 -10.49 -5.26 -10.28
CA ILE A 116 -9.87 -6.59 -10.18
C ILE A 116 -9.00 -6.68 -8.93
N VAL A 117 -9.18 -7.74 -8.15
CA VAL A 117 -8.42 -8.00 -6.91
C VAL A 117 -6.99 -8.41 -7.26
N ARG A 118 -6.01 -7.68 -6.72
CA ARG A 118 -4.57 -7.91 -6.96
C ARG A 118 -3.87 -8.58 -5.79
N TYR A 119 -4.24 -8.21 -4.58
CA TYR A 119 -3.67 -8.74 -3.36
C TYR A 119 -4.74 -8.87 -2.30
N ILE A 120 -4.59 -9.90 -1.45
CA ILE A 120 -5.44 -10.14 -0.29
C ILE A 120 -4.54 -10.13 0.93
N LEU A 121 -4.91 -9.29 1.90
CA LEU A 121 -4.23 -9.22 3.17
C LEU A 121 -4.57 -10.46 3.99
N GLN A 122 -3.56 -11.16 4.48
CA GLN A 122 -3.75 -12.33 5.33
C GLN A 122 -4.42 -11.95 6.66
N GLY A 123 -5.34 -12.78 7.14
CA GLY A 123 -6.11 -12.52 8.36
C GLY A 123 -7.18 -11.43 8.22
N SER A 124 -7.45 -10.98 7.00
CA SER A 124 -8.47 -9.95 6.73
C SER A 124 -9.84 -10.53 6.38
N PRO A 125 -10.91 -9.73 6.46
CA PRO A 125 -12.24 -10.11 6.00
C PRO A 125 -12.28 -10.59 4.54
N ALA A 126 -11.44 -10.02 3.67
CA ALA A 126 -11.31 -10.49 2.28
C ALA A 126 -10.92 -11.97 2.23
N GLU A 127 -9.88 -12.36 2.98
CA GLU A 127 -9.41 -13.74 3.06
C GLU A 127 -10.46 -14.65 3.71
N GLU A 128 -11.03 -14.23 4.84
CA GLU A 128 -12.01 -15.01 5.59
C GLU A 128 -13.26 -15.34 4.78
N GLN A 129 -13.73 -14.39 3.96
CA GLN A 129 -14.89 -14.59 3.08
C GLN A 129 -14.54 -15.31 1.77
N GLY A 130 -13.27 -15.67 1.57
CA GLY A 130 -12.82 -16.41 0.41
C GLY A 130 -12.84 -15.59 -0.90
N LEU A 131 -12.65 -14.28 -0.80
CA LEU A 131 -12.27 -13.46 -1.96
C LEU A 131 -10.96 -14.01 -2.52
N MET A 132 -10.75 -13.93 -3.84
CA MET A 132 -9.57 -14.47 -4.49
C MET A 132 -8.91 -13.43 -5.40
N VAL A 133 -7.60 -13.55 -5.58
CA VAL A 133 -6.86 -12.77 -6.59
C VAL A 133 -7.45 -13.09 -7.96
N SER A 134 -7.59 -12.06 -8.79
CA SER A 134 -8.26 -12.07 -10.11
C SER A 134 -9.79 -12.09 -10.09
N ASP A 135 -10.42 -12.10 -8.93
CA ASP A 135 -11.85 -11.77 -8.85
C ASP A 135 -12.09 -10.33 -9.34
N ILE A 136 -13.23 -10.11 -9.98
CA ILE A 136 -13.67 -8.77 -10.39
C ILE A 136 -14.87 -8.37 -9.54
N ILE A 137 -14.73 -7.33 -8.72
CA ILE A 137 -15.84 -6.76 -7.96
C ILE A 137 -16.59 -5.79 -8.88
N THR A 138 -17.86 -6.07 -9.12
CA THR A 138 -18.74 -5.29 -10.00
C THR A 138 -19.63 -4.32 -9.22
N GLU A 139 -19.88 -4.60 -7.94
CA GLU A 139 -20.60 -3.72 -7.01
C GLU A 139 -20.00 -3.85 -5.61
N LEU A 140 -19.84 -2.74 -4.89
CA LEU A 140 -19.34 -2.73 -3.51
C LEU A 140 -20.10 -1.70 -2.66
N ASP A 141 -20.67 -2.13 -1.54
CA ASP A 141 -21.48 -1.30 -0.62
C ASP A 141 -22.58 -0.49 -1.35
N GLY A 142 -23.22 -1.12 -2.34
CA GLY A 142 -24.25 -0.51 -3.18
C GLY A 142 -23.74 0.45 -4.26
N VAL A 143 -22.42 0.61 -4.42
CA VAL A 143 -21.80 1.38 -5.51
C VAL A 143 -21.52 0.46 -6.69
N ASP A 144 -22.12 0.76 -7.85
CA ASP A 144 -21.86 0.08 -9.11
C ASP A 144 -20.48 0.49 -9.66
N LEU A 145 -19.61 -0.49 -9.88
CA LEU A 145 -18.23 -0.31 -10.35
C LEU A 145 -18.06 -0.58 -11.85
N THR A 146 -19.11 -1.05 -12.52
CA THR A 146 -19.05 -1.42 -13.95
C THR A 146 -18.83 -0.24 -14.90
N GLY A 147 -19.00 0.99 -14.43
CA GLY A 147 -18.66 2.22 -15.17
C GLY A 147 -17.18 2.61 -15.15
N GLY A 148 -16.29 1.77 -14.61
CA GLY A 148 -14.89 2.12 -14.37
C GLY A 148 -14.71 3.02 -13.14
N ALA A 149 -15.62 2.92 -12.18
CA ALA A 149 -15.54 3.65 -10.92
C ALA A 149 -14.48 3.04 -9.99
N GLU A 150 -13.95 3.86 -9.10
CA GLU A 150 -13.10 3.39 -8.01
C GLU A 150 -13.95 2.81 -6.86
N ALA A 151 -13.34 1.96 -6.04
CA ALA A 151 -13.99 1.44 -4.84
C ALA A 151 -14.42 2.60 -3.91
N PRO A 152 -15.59 2.53 -3.26
CA PRO A 152 -15.98 3.52 -2.27
C PRO A 152 -14.99 3.59 -1.10
N SER A 153 -14.80 4.79 -0.56
CA SER A 153 -14.11 4.97 0.71
C SER A 153 -15.01 4.54 1.87
N PHE A 154 -14.42 3.86 2.85
CA PHE A 154 -15.09 3.50 4.11
C PHE A 154 -14.83 4.50 5.25
N ALA A 155 -14.34 5.72 4.96
CA ALA A 155 -13.99 6.71 5.98
C ALA A 155 -15.13 7.11 6.93
N ASN A 156 -16.40 6.91 6.53
CA ASN A 156 -17.58 7.18 7.37
C ASN A 156 -18.19 5.91 8.00
N LYS A 157 -17.54 4.76 7.83
CA LYS A 157 -17.97 3.48 8.39
C LYS A 157 -17.15 3.15 9.63
N GLN A 158 -17.69 2.28 10.47
CA GLN A 158 -17.04 1.82 11.70
C GLN A 158 -16.58 0.36 11.56
N VAL A 159 -15.58 -0.01 12.37
CA VAL A 159 -15.25 -1.41 12.59
C VAL A 159 -16.50 -2.14 13.08
N GLY A 160 -16.78 -3.30 12.49
CA GLY A 160 -18.00 -4.07 12.73
C GLY A 160 -19.14 -3.78 11.76
N ASP A 161 -19.07 -2.71 10.97
CA ASP A 161 -20.05 -2.49 9.90
C ASP A 161 -19.95 -3.61 8.85
N VAL A 162 -21.08 -4.01 8.29
CA VAL A 162 -21.12 -5.01 7.22
C VAL A 162 -21.35 -4.31 5.88
N VAL A 163 -20.52 -4.64 4.91
CA VAL A 163 -20.66 -4.20 3.51
C VAL A 163 -20.79 -5.40 2.60
N THR A 164 -21.59 -5.28 1.54
CA THR A 164 -21.81 -6.34 0.55
C THR A 164 -21.05 -6.06 -0.73
N ALA A 165 -20.70 -7.11 -1.45
CA ALA A 165 -20.10 -7.01 -2.78
C ALA A 165 -20.68 -8.05 -3.74
N LYS A 166 -20.78 -7.66 -5.01
CA LYS A 166 -20.99 -8.60 -6.12
C LYS A 166 -19.65 -8.88 -6.78
N VAL A 167 -19.29 -10.15 -6.81
CA VAL A 167 -18.00 -10.64 -7.27
C VAL A 167 -18.22 -11.52 -8.49
N TRP A 168 -17.56 -11.18 -9.59
CA TRP A 168 -17.46 -12.02 -10.76
C TRP A 168 -16.22 -12.92 -10.66
N ARG A 169 -16.43 -14.23 -10.78
CA ARG A 169 -15.39 -15.25 -10.77
C ARG A 169 -15.70 -16.29 -11.84
N GLU A 170 -14.80 -16.43 -12.82
CA GLU A 170 -14.88 -17.47 -13.87
C GLU A 170 -16.26 -17.56 -14.57
N GLY A 171 -16.90 -16.42 -14.82
CA GLY A 171 -18.21 -16.36 -15.48
C GLY A 171 -19.42 -16.45 -14.54
N GLN A 172 -19.21 -16.58 -13.23
CA GLN A 172 -20.28 -16.62 -12.23
C GLN A 172 -20.27 -15.36 -11.36
N GLU A 173 -21.45 -14.88 -11.00
CA GLU A 173 -21.63 -13.82 -10.00
C GLU A 173 -21.85 -14.45 -8.61
N ILE A 174 -21.10 -13.98 -7.64
CA ILE A 174 -21.06 -14.45 -6.25
C ILE A 174 -21.32 -13.22 -5.37
N GLU A 175 -22.27 -13.31 -4.47
CA GLU A 175 -22.51 -12.26 -3.48
C GLU A 175 -21.71 -12.57 -2.21
N MET A 176 -20.95 -11.59 -1.72
CA MET A 176 -20.12 -11.69 -0.52
C MET A 176 -20.47 -10.58 0.47
N SER A 177 -20.31 -10.85 1.76
CA SER A 177 -20.52 -9.87 2.84
C SER A 177 -19.28 -9.80 3.70
N PHE A 178 -18.73 -8.60 3.88
CA PHE A 178 -17.52 -8.36 4.65
C PHE A 178 -17.85 -7.57 5.89
N THR A 179 -17.38 -8.04 7.06
CA THR A 179 -17.41 -7.24 8.28
C THR A 179 -16.14 -6.41 8.32
N LEU A 180 -16.27 -5.07 8.35
CA LEU A 180 -15.13 -4.18 8.34
C LEU A 180 -14.32 -4.34 9.63
N VAL A 181 -13.01 -4.41 9.48
CA VAL A 181 -12.05 -4.46 10.60
C VAL A 181 -11.09 -3.29 10.50
N ASP A 182 -10.30 -3.09 11.54
CA ASP A 182 -9.15 -2.19 11.47
C ASP A 182 -8.02 -2.87 10.69
N VAL A 183 -7.87 -2.54 9.40
CA VAL A 183 -6.85 -3.18 8.56
C VAL A 183 -5.44 -2.75 8.94
N ALA A 184 -5.26 -1.57 9.54
CA ALA A 184 -3.96 -1.10 10.01
C ALA A 184 -3.45 -2.00 11.15
N ALA A 185 -4.34 -2.40 12.06
CA ALA A 185 -3.99 -3.33 13.13
C ALA A 185 -3.53 -4.71 12.61
N ILE A 186 -4.09 -5.18 11.50
CA ILE A 186 -3.68 -6.45 10.86
C ILE A 186 -2.28 -6.31 10.25
N GLU A 187 -2.03 -5.24 9.51
CA GLU A 187 -0.72 -4.97 8.90
C GLU A 187 0.37 -4.86 9.97
N SER A 188 0.13 -4.11 11.05
CA SER A 188 1.07 -4.00 12.18
C SER A 188 1.35 -5.34 12.86
N ALA A 189 0.34 -6.20 13.02
CA ALA A 189 0.52 -7.52 13.61
C ALA A 189 1.40 -8.43 12.73
N ILE A 190 1.24 -8.36 11.40
CA ILE A 190 2.06 -9.11 10.45
C ILE A 190 3.51 -8.60 10.48
N GLU A 191 3.73 -7.30 10.51
CA GLU A 191 5.08 -6.71 10.58
C GLU A 191 5.81 -7.09 11.87
N GLN A 192 5.15 -7.01 13.02
CA GLN A 192 5.73 -7.43 14.30
C GLN A 192 6.12 -8.92 14.31
N GLN A 193 5.32 -9.79 13.69
CA GLN A 193 5.67 -11.21 13.56
C GLN A 193 6.84 -11.45 12.59
N ARG A 194 7.00 -10.63 11.55
CA ARG A 194 8.11 -10.74 10.60
C ARG A 194 9.44 -10.30 11.20
N ASP A 195 9.45 -9.23 11.98
CA ASP A 195 10.66 -8.76 12.67
C ASP A 195 11.10 -9.69 13.81
N PHE A 196 10.24 -10.62 14.22
CA PHE A 196 10.51 -11.58 15.27
C PHE A 196 11.22 -12.87 14.83
N GLN A 197 11.53 -13.02 13.55
CA GLN A 197 12.32 -14.15 13.10
C GLN A 197 13.81 -13.91 13.41
N LEU A 198 14.32 -14.67 14.38
CA LEU A 198 15.76 -14.75 14.62
C LEU A 198 16.44 -15.19 13.31
N PRO A 199 17.55 -14.53 12.90
CA PRO A 199 18.32 -14.94 11.74
C PRO A 199 18.70 -16.42 11.83
N ASP A 200 18.75 -17.12 10.69
CA ASP A 200 19.21 -18.51 10.64
C ASP A 200 20.57 -18.66 11.35
N GLY A 201 20.59 -19.47 12.40
CA GLY A 201 21.77 -19.73 13.23
C GLY A 201 21.96 -18.82 14.44
N PHE A 202 21.00 -17.96 14.79
CA PHE A 202 21.02 -17.17 16.01
C PHE A 202 20.28 -17.87 17.16
N GLU A 203 21.00 -18.29 18.21
CA GLU A 203 20.42 -18.84 19.43
C GLU A 203 20.25 -17.74 20.50
N LEU A 204 19.09 -17.71 21.15
CA LEU A 204 18.85 -16.80 22.26
C LEU A 204 19.68 -17.20 23.49
N PRO A 205 20.16 -16.22 24.28
CA PRO A 205 20.81 -16.51 25.56
C PRO A 205 19.88 -17.28 26.50
N GLU A 206 20.44 -18.17 27.32
CA GLU A 206 19.67 -18.88 28.35
C GLU A 206 18.90 -17.88 29.24
N GLY A 207 17.57 -18.06 29.32
CA GLY A 207 16.67 -17.25 30.14
C GLY A 207 16.05 -16.03 29.45
N PHE A 208 16.27 -15.85 28.15
CA PHE A 208 15.56 -14.83 27.37
C PHE A 208 14.27 -15.43 26.78
N GLU A 209 13.11 -14.92 27.22
CA GLU A 209 11.81 -15.26 26.64
C GLU A 209 11.40 -14.21 25.62
N LEU A 210 10.95 -14.72 24.48
CA LEU A 210 10.38 -13.96 23.39
C LEU A 210 8.97 -13.47 23.81
N PRO A 211 8.59 -12.19 23.61
CA PRO A 211 7.25 -11.67 23.89
C PRO A 211 6.13 -12.42 23.18
#